data_AF-A0A1A3DRE5-F1
#
_entry.id   AF-A0A1A3DRE5-F1
#
_cell.length_a   1.000
_cell.length_b   1.000
_cell.length_c   1.000
_cell.angle_alpha   90.00
_cell.angle_beta   90.00
_cell.angle_gamma   90.00
#
_symmetry.space_group_name_H-M   'P 1'
#
loop_
_entity.id
_entity.type
_entity.pdbx_description
1 polymer ?
#
loop_
_entity_poly.entity_id
_entity_poly.type
_entity_poly.pdbx_seq_one_letter_code
_entity_poly.pdbx_strand_id
1 'polypeptide(L)'
;MCYNRIAILAELRTELVTGTCNPSRGFAELTAPLLLDDSFTSLLYKIADRRPLRAALLWSRIGDHLNGQARVQALTLAAVFALKGGNPGISATLITRVDVEIRRHHSHTPAMIDILKLDHRVRDHLPHAVA
;
A
#
# COMPACT_ATOMS: atom_id res chain seq x y z
N MET A 1 2.00 2.97 -25.39
CA MET A 1 3.25 3.45 -24.74
C MET A 1 3.70 2.39 -23.75
N CYS A 2 4.71 1.58 -24.09
CA CYS A 2 5.30 0.61 -23.17
C CYS A 2 6.22 1.36 -22.21
N TYR A 3 5.68 1.84 -21.09
CA TYR A 3 6.50 2.47 -20.05
C TYR A 3 7.44 1.45 -19.42
N ASN A 4 8.72 1.81 -19.30
CA ASN A 4 9.75 0.91 -18.81
C ASN A 4 9.56 0.63 -17.31
N ARG A 5 9.19 -0.60 -16.95
CA ARG A 5 8.97 -1.05 -15.56
C ARG A 5 10.18 -0.74 -14.65
N ILE A 6 11.40 -0.81 -15.20
CA ILE A 6 12.63 -0.49 -14.48
C ILE A 6 12.66 1.00 -14.10
N ALA A 7 12.19 1.88 -14.98
CA ALA A 7 12.14 3.32 -14.71
C ALA A 7 11.17 3.64 -13.57
N ILE A 8 9.99 2.99 -13.54
CA ILE A 8 9.01 3.18 -12.47
C ILE A 8 9.58 2.71 -11.12
N LEU A 9 10.24 1.55 -11.09
CA LEU A 9 10.90 1.05 -9.87
C LEU A 9 12.04 1.96 -9.41
N ALA A 10 12.82 2.50 -10.34
CA ALA A 10 13.88 3.46 -10.04
C ALA A 10 13.31 4.77 -9.45
N GLU A 11 12.21 5.28 -10.02
CA GLU A 11 11.54 6.48 -9.54
C GLU A 11 10.87 6.26 -8.17
N LEU A 12 10.24 5.10 -7.94
CA LEU A 12 9.76 4.69 -6.62
C LEU A 12 10.90 4.69 -5.59
N ARG A 13 12.06 4.14 -5.96
CA ARG A 13 13.25 4.15 -5.09
C ARG A 13 13.72 5.58 -4.82
N THR A 14 13.76 6.44 -5.82
CA THR A 14 14.11 7.86 -5.64
C THR A 14 13.16 8.55 -4.68
N GLU A 15 11.84 8.38 -4.82
CA GLU A 15 10.86 8.93 -3.88
C GLU A 15 11.06 8.46 -2.43
N LEU A 16 11.45 7.20 -2.26
CA LEU A 16 11.74 6.64 -0.93
C LEU A 16 13.06 7.13 -0.34
N VAL A 17 14.10 7.30 -1.16
CA VAL A 17 15.46 7.61 -0.71
C VAL A 17 15.67 9.11 -0.54
N THR A 18 15.27 9.91 -1.54
CA THR A 18 15.57 11.35 -1.62
C THR A 18 14.34 12.23 -1.82
N GLY A 19 13.21 11.66 -2.25
CA GLY A 19 12.00 12.43 -2.54
C GLY A 19 11.21 12.90 -1.30
N THR A 20 10.08 13.54 -1.57
CA THR A 20 9.14 14.05 -0.55
C THR A 20 7.99 13.08 -0.28
N CYS A 21 8.00 11.93 -0.94
CA CYS A 21 6.93 10.94 -0.95
C CYS A 21 5.59 11.57 -1.39
N ASN A 22 5.61 12.52 -2.32
CA ASN A 22 4.42 13.20 -2.83
C ASN A 22 4.24 12.89 -4.33
N PRO A 23 3.77 11.68 -4.65
CA PRO A 23 3.68 11.22 -6.03
C PRO A 23 2.68 12.07 -6.81
N SER A 24 2.98 12.37 -8.07
CA SER A 24 1.98 12.93 -8.97
C SER A 24 0.92 11.88 -9.32
N ARG A 25 -0.27 12.32 -9.74
CA ARG A 25 -1.32 11.40 -10.22
C ARG A 25 -0.82 10.52 -11.37
N GLY A 26 -0.11 11.11 -12.34
CA GLY A 26 0.42 10.36 -13.47
C GLY A 26 1.43 9.29 -13.05
N PHE A 27 2.30 9.60 -12.08
CA PHE A 27 3.21 8.61 -11.51
C PHE A 27 2.46 7.50 -10.77
N ALA A 28 1.44 7.82 -9.97
CA ALA A 28 0.63 6.82 -9.30
C ALA A 28 -0.05 5.87 -10.31
N GLU A 29 -0.63 6.40 -11.38
CA GLU A 29 -1.26 5.61 -12.46
C GLU A 29 -0.24 4.68 -13.15
N LEU A 30 1.01 5.13 -13.33
CA LEU A 30 2.08 4.29 -13.87
C LEU A 30 2.48 3.13 -12.93
N THR A 31 2.28 3.27 -11.62
CA THR A 31 2.55 2.18 -10.67
C THR A 31 1.45 1.13 -10.61
N ALA A 32 0.22 1.46 -11.06
CA ALA A 32 -0.93 0.56 -10.96
C ALA A 32 -0.70 -0.82 -11.64
N PRO A 33 -0.11 -0.92 -12.85
CA PRO A 33 0.19 -2.22 -13.45
C PRO A 33 1.17 -3.06 -12.63
N LEU A 34 2.13 -2.43 -11.92
CA LEU A 34 3.09 -3.16 -11.07
C LEU A 34 2.42 -3.76 -9.83
N LEU A 35 1.38 -3.08 -9.31
CA LEU A 35 0.63 -3.53 -8.14
C LEU A 35 -0.29 -4.73 -8.45
N LEU A 36 -0.64 -4.92 -9.71
CA LEU A 36 -1.52 -5.99 -10.18
C LEU A 36 -0.76 -7.17 -10.78
N ASP A 37 0.55 -7.04 -10.98
CA ASP A 37 1.41 -8.08 -11.52
C ASP A 37 2.14 -8.82 -10.38
N ASP A 38 1.72 -10.05 -10.13
CA ASP A 38 2.23 -10.88 -9.04
C ASP A 38 3.75 -11.11 -9.10
N SER A 39 4.36 -10.99 -10.28
CA SER A 39 5.81 -11.12 -10.44
C SER A 39 6.58 -10.00 -9.73
N PHE A 40 5.96 -8.84 -9.50
CA PHE A 40 6.56 -7.68 -8.83
C PHE A 40 6.28 -7.62 -7.33
N THR A 41 5.32 -8.39 -6.81
CA THR A 41 4.90 -8.34 -5.40
C THR A 41 6.11 -8.44 -4.45
N SER A 42 7.00 -9.41 -4.67
CA SER A 42 8.19 -9.58 -3.81
C SER A 42 9.14 -8.38 -3.85
N LEU A 43 9.29 -7.72 -5.01
CA LEU A 43 10.11 -6.53 -5.18
C LEU A 43 9.48 -5.32 -4.49
N LEU A 44 8.17 -5.13 -4.62
CA LEU A 44 7.44 -4.04 -3.98
C LEU A 44 7.51 -4.15 -2.46
N TYR A 45 7.49 -5.35 -1.89
CA TYR A 45 7.72 -5.56 -0.45
C TYR A 45 9.15 -5.30 0.01
N LYS A 46 10.14 -5.41 -0.89
CA LYS A 46 11.57 -5.18 -0.59
C LYS A 46 12.01 -3.73 -0.82
N ILE A 47 11.28 -2.95 -1.62
CA ILE A 47 11.68 -1.60 -2.03
C ILE A 47 11.82 -0.61 -0.86
N ALA A 48 11.17 -0.88 0.26
CA ALA A 48 11.18 -0.03 1.44
C ALA A 48 12.51 -0.01 2.22
N ASP A 49 13.57 -0.69 1.75
CA ASP A 49 14.88 -0.88 2.39
C ASP A 49 15.18 0.07 3.58
N ARG A 50 14.98 -0.44 4.81
CA ARG A 50 15.20 0.24 6.11
C ARG A 50 14.39 1.52 6.35
N ARG A 51 13.38 1.81 5.53
CA ARG A 51 12.52 3.01 5.58
C ARG A 51 11.02 2.66 5.54
N PRO A 52 10.54 1.75 6.40
CA PRO A 52 9.16 1.27 6.34
C PRO A 52 8.12 2.39 6.45
N LEU A 53 8.26 3.35 7.36
CA LEU A 53 7.28 4.44 7.50
C LEU A 53 7.22 5.37 6.27
N ARG A 54 8.35 5.62 5.59
CA ARG A 54 8.36 6.38 4.33
C ARG A 54 7.66 5.60 3.22
N ALA A 55 7.89 4.29 3.15
CA ALA A 55 7.17 3.44 2.21
C ALA A 55 5.67 3.39 2.48
N ALA A 56 5.27 3.35 3.76
CA ALA A 56 3.86 3.43 4.15
C ALA A 56 3.22 4.73 3.66
N LEU A 57 3.89 5.87 3.87
CA LEU A 57 3.41 7.18 3.43
C LEU A 57 3.30 7.25 1.90
N LEU A 58 4.34 6.83 1.17
CA LEU A 58 4.37 6.85 -0.28
C LEU A 58 3.23 6.00 -0.85
N TRP A 59 3.10 4.75 -0.42
CA TRP A 59 2.06 3.84 -0.92
C TRP A 59 0.65 4.30 -0.54
N SER A 60 0.46 4.92 0.64
CA SER A 60 -0.81 5.54 0.99
C SER A 60 -1.19 6.65 0.00
N ARG A 61 -0.25 7.54 -0.33
CA ARG A 61 -0.47 8.66 -1.26
C ARG A 61 -0.65 8.20 -2.71
N ILE A 62 0.08 7.18 -3.14
CA ILE A 62 -0.18 6.50 -4.42
C ILE A 62 -1.62 5.97 -4.41
N GLY A 63 -2.03 5.28 -3.35
CA GLY A 63 -3.39 4.76 -3.20
C GLY A 63 -4.47 5.85 -3.27
N ASP A 64 -4.20 7.06 -2.79
CA ASP A 64 -5.12 8.19 -2.87
C ASP A 64 -5.44 8.64 -4.30
N HIS A 65 -4.52 8.42 -5.25
CA HIS A 65 -4.72 8.71 -6.67
C HIS A 65 -5.32 7.55 -7.47
N LEU A 66 -5.33 6.33 -6.91
CA LEU A 66 -5.82 5.12 -7.56
C LEU A 66 -7.26 4.79 -7.16
N ASN A 67 -7.84 3.79 -7.82
CA ASN A 67 -9.14 3.20 -7.51
C ASN A 67 -9.12 1.67 -7.71
N GLY A 68 -10.17 0.99 -7.23
CA GLY A 68 -10.38 -0.45 -7.42
C GLY A 68 -9.24 -1.30 -6.86
N GLN A 69 -8.90 -2.39 -7.57
CA GLN A 69 -7.90 -3.35 -7.08
C GLN A 69 -6.52 -2.73 -6.90
N ALA A 70 -6.11 -1.79 -7.76
CA ALA A 70 -4.80 -1.15 -7.64
C ALA A 70 -4.70 -0.30 -6.36
N ARG A 71 -5.77 0.42 -6.00
CA ARG A 71 -5.84 1.13 -4.72
C ARG A 71 -5.80 0.16 -3.54
N VAL A 72 -6.54 -0.94 -3.61
CA VAL A 72 -6.55 -1.99 -2.58
C VAL A 72 -5.12 -2.53 -2.34
N GLN A 73 -4.39 -2.85 -3.40
CA GLN A 73 -3.01 -3.35 -3.29
C GLN A 73 -2.04 -2.29 -2.75
N ALA A 74 -2.14 -1.03 -3.21
CA ALA A 74 -1.32 0.07 -2.71
C ALA A 74 -1.53 0.30 -1.20
N LEU A 75 -2.79 0.35 -0.75
CA LEU A 75 -3.11 0.53 0.66
C LEU A 75 -2.72 -0.69 1.50
N THR A 76 -2.77 -1.90 0.94
CA THR A 76 -2.29 -3.12 1.61
C THR A 76 -0.77 -3.06 1.84
N LEU A 77 0.01 -2.67 0.83
CA LEU A 77 1.46 -2.44 1.00
C LEU A 77 1.73 -1.37 2.06
N ALA A 78 0.97 -0.28 2.02
CA ALA A 78 1.09 0.79 3.00
C ALA A 78 0.84 0.27 4.43
N ALA A 79 -0.18 -0.56 4.64
CA ALA A 79 -0.51 -1.13 5.95
C ALA A 79 0.63 -2.04 6.47
N VAL A 80 1.15 -2.93 5.61
CA VAL A 80 2.29 -3.79 5.97
C VAL A 80 3.50 -2.95 6.37
N PHE A 81 3.81 -1.90 5.62
CA PHE A 81 4.94 -1.04 5.93
C PHE A 81 4.72 -0.17 7.17
N ALA A 82 3.48 0.26 7.45
CA ALA A 82 3.15 0.95 8.69
C ALA A 82 3.40 0.06 9.91
N LEU A 83 2.94 -1.20 9.86
CA LEU A 83 3.19 -2.19 10.91
C LEU A 83 4.69 -2.48 11.07
N LYS A 84 5.41 -2.75 9.97
CA LYS A 84 6.88 -2.93 9.99
C LYS A 84 7.62 -1.72 10.54
N GLY A 85 7.08 -0.52 10.34
CA GLY A 85 7.60 0.72 10.90
C GLY A 85 7.23 0.97 12.36
N GLY A 86 6.55 0.02 13.01
CA GLY A 86 6.17 0.11 14.43
C GLY A 86 4.90 0.91 14.69
N ASN A 87 4.10 1.21 13.66
CA ASN A 87 2.87 2.01 13.81
C ASN A 87 1.60 1.18 13.46
N PRO A 88 1.14 0.33 14.39
CA PRO A 88 -0.02 -0.54 14.15
C PRO A 88 -1.34 0.23 14.01
N GLY A 89 -1.49 1.41 14.63
CA GLY A 89 -2.68 2.25 14.48
C GLY A 89 -2.85 2.82 13.06
N ILE A 90 -1.75 3.24 12.42
CA ILE A 90 -1.77 3.61 11.00
C ILE A 90 -2.10 2.38 10.14
N SER A 91 -1.53 1.22 10.45
CA SER A 91 -1.87 -0.04 9.76
C SER A 91 -3.37 -0.34 9.83
N ALA A 92 -3.98 -0.26 11.02
CA ALA A 92 -5.42 -0.46 11.22
C ALA A 92 -6.26 0.54 10.41
N THR A 93 -5.87 1.81 10.40
CA THR A 93 -6.55 2.85 9.61
C THR A 93 -6.51 2.54 8.10
N LEU A 94 -5.37 2.05 7.61
CA LEU A 94 -5.20 1.66 6.21
C LEU A 94 -6.04 0.42 5.87
N ILE A 95 -6.13 -0.56 6.78
CA ILE A 95 -7.03 -1.72 6.65
C ILE A 95 -8.49 -1.27 6.53
N THR A 96 -8.94 -0.33 7.37
CA THR A 96 -10.30 0.22 7.25
C THR A 96 -10.55 0.89 5.90
N ARG A 97 -9.56 1.61 5.37
CA ARG A 97 -9.65 2.21 4.01
C ARG A 97 -9.72 1.14 2.92
N VAL A 98 -9.00 0.02 3.07
CA VAL A 98 -9.09 -1.13 2.17
C VAL A 98 -10.48 -1.77 2.23
N ASP A 99 -11.03 -2.00 3.43
CA ASP A 99 -12.37 -2.57 3.60
C ASP A 99 -13.46 -1.69 2.94
N VAL A 100 -13.34 -0.36 3.04
CA VAL A 100 -14.24 0.59 2.35
C VAL A 100 -14.13 0.46 0.83
N GLU A 101 -12.91 0.42 0.29
CA GLU A 101 -12.68 0.32 -1.15
C GLU A 101 -13.20 -1.01 -1.72
N ILE A 102 -12.95 -2.12 -1.03
CA ILE A 102 -13.45 -3.46 -1.39
C ILE A 102 -14.97 -3.46 -1.48
N ARG A 103 -15.67 -2.91 -0.47
CA ARG A 103 -17.14 -2.82 -0.48
C ARG A 103 -17.66 -1.94 -1.61
N ARG A 104 -16.99 -0.82 -1.88
CA ARG A 104 -17.42 0.16 -2.90
C ARG A 104 -17.24 -0.36 -4.33
N HIS A 105 -16.15 -1.08 -4.58
CA HIS A 105 -15.75 -1.48 -5.93
C HIS A 105 -15.83 -2.99 -6.19
N HIS A 106 -16.42 -3.76 -5.26
CA HIS A 106 -16.49 -5.23 -5.33
C HIS A 106 -15.13 -5.88 -5.65
N SER A 107 -14.06 -5.28 -5.11
CA SER A 107 -12.68 -5.72 -5.34
C SER A 107 -12.34 -6.93 -4.47
N HIS A 108 -11.26 -7.63 -4.81
CA HIS A 108 -10.85 -8.81 -4.07
C HIS A 108 -10.04 -8.44 -2.82
N THR A 109 -10.40 -9.00 -1.66
CA THR A 109 -9.66 -8.85 -0.40
C THR A 109 -8.29 -9.55 -0.49
N PRO A 110 -7.16 -8.82 -0.41
CA PRO A 110 -5.85 -9.47 -0.40
C PRO A 110 -5.68 -10.28 0.89
N ALA A 111 -5.19 -11.53 0.79
CA ALA A 111 -4.96 -12.40 1.96
C ALA A 111 -4.08 -11.75 3.04
N MET A 112 -3.18 -10.85 2.63
CA MET A 112 -2.35 -10.07 3.56
C MET A 112 -3.19 -9.21 4.52
N ILE A 113 -4.35 -8.70 4.12
CA ILE A 113 -5.24 -7.94 5.00
C ILE A 113 -5.76 -8.83 6.12
N ASP A 114 -6.18 -10.06 5.80
CA ASP A 114 -6.65 -11.00 6.81
C ASP A 114 -5.51 -11.37 7.77
N ILE A 115 -4.29 -11.57 7.26
CA ILE A 115 -3.10 -11.80 8.09
C ILE A 115 -2.83 -10.61 9.02
N LEU A 116 -2.90 -9.38 8.53
CA LEU A 116 -2.68 -8.18 9.36
C LEU A 116 -3.74 -8.02 10.44
N LYS A 117 -5.00 -8.39 10.17
CA LYS A 117 -6.10 -8.35 11.16
C LYS A 117 -5.90 -9.35 12.32
N LEU A 118 -5.10 -10.40 12.12
CA LEU A 118 -4.77 -11.38 13.16
C LEU A 118 -3.69 -10.86 14.14
N ASP A 119 -2.89 -9.86 13.76
CA ASP A 119 -1.90 -9.27 14.66
C ASP A 119 -2.61 -8.49 15.79
N HIS A 120 -2.40 -8.91 17.03
CA HIS A 120 -3.05 -8.30 18.20
C HIS A 120 -2.82 -6.79 18.29
N ARG A 121 -1.63 -6.31 17.91
CA ARG A 121 -1.28 -4.88 17.95
C ARG A 121 -2.14 -4.08 16.99
N VAL A 122 -2.47 -4.66 15.83
CA VAL A 122 -3.35 -4.04 14.83
C VAL A 122 -4.81 -4.17 15.27
N ARG A 123 -5.21 -5.36 15.74
CA ARG A 123 -6.57 -5.68 16.16
C ARG A 123 -7.09 -4.74 17.23
N ASP A 124 -6.26 -4.37 18.20
CA ASP A 124 -6.64 -3.47 19.30
C ASP A 124 -6.98 -2.05 18.80
N HIS A 125 -6.54 -1.68 17.59
CA HIS A 125 -6.86 -0.41 16.93
C HIS A 125 -7.97 -0.51 15.88
N LEU A 126 -8.40 -1.71 15.50
CA LEU A 126 -9.51 -1.85 14.57
C LEU A 126 -10.81 -1.44 15.26
N PRO A 127 -11.74 -0.79 14.53
CA PRO A 127 -13.06 -0.51 15.07
C PRO A 127 -13.69 -1.85 15.45
N HIS A 128 -14.01 -2.01 16.74
CA HIS A 128 -14.74 -3.18 17.19
C HIS A 128 -16.10 -3.11 16.48
N ALA A 129 -16.44 -4.16 15.72
CA ALA A 129 -17.79 -4.24 15.18
C ALA A 129 -18.72 -4.29 16.39
N VAL A 130 -19.43 -3.20 16.65
CA VAL A 130 -20.52 -3.21 17.62
C VAL A 130 -21.54 -4.18 17.04
N ALA A 131 -21.71 -5.31 17.72
CA ALA A 131 -22.64 -6.38 17.35
C ALA A 131 -24.09 -5.88 17.35
#